data_AF-M7NDS9-F1
#
_entry.id   AF-M7NDS9-F1
#
_cell.length_a   1.000
_cell.length_b   1.000
_cell.length_c   1.000
_cell.angle_alpha   90.00
_cell.angle_beta   90.00
_cell.angle_gamma   90.00
#
_symmetry.space_group_name_H-M   'P 1'
#
loop_
_entity.id
_entity.type
_entity.pdbx_description
1 polymer ?
#
loop_
_entity_poly.entity_id
_entity_poly.type
_entity_poly.pdbx_seq_one_letter_code
_entity_poly.pdbx_strand_id
1 'polypeptide(L)'
;MKKQMEVVNKRFQHSGRLPEPPASRLLIDEFKKWAGEKTSNQAFISDYMSLMKTSNGLRFNGLVIYNIYQEDQNNSLYAANRIWWEQEWNRRYIFLADSNISWY
;
A
#
# COMPACT_ATOMS: atom_id res chain seq x y z
N MET A 1 0.64 10.77 -11.69
CA MET A 1 1.25 10.47 -10.37
C MET A 1 2.06 11.62 -9.76
N LYS A 2 3.13 12.18 -10.38
CA LYS A 2 3.95 13.26 -9.75
C LYS A 2 3.13 14.46 -9.22
N LYS A 3 2.24 15.02 -10.04
CA LYS A 3 1.35 16.13 -9.65
C LYS A 3 0.40 15.77 -8.49
N GLN A 4 -0.06 14.52 -8.42
CA GLN A 4 -0.92 14.05 -7.33
C GLN A 4 -0.12 13.92 -6.02
N MET A 5 1.12 13.42 -6.11
CA MET A 5 2.00 13.30 -4.94
C MET A 5 2.47 14.66 -4.41
N GLU A 6 2.61 15.69 -5.26
CA GLU A 6 2.84 17.06 -4.77
C GLU A 6 1.68 17.59 -3.92
N VAL A 7 0.44 17.34 -4.35
CA VAL A 7 -0.75 17.74 -3.58
C VAL A 7 -0.81 16.99 -2.25
N VAL A 8 -0.54 15.69 -2.29
CA VAL A 8 -0.46 14.84 -1.09
C VAL A 8 0.61 15.37 -0.14
N ASN A 9 1.84 15.56 -0.61
CA ASN A 9 2.97 16.05 0.20
C ASN A 9 2.69 17.42 0.82
N LYS A 10 2.07 18.35 0.06
CA LYS A 10 1.63 19.64 0.62
C LYS A 10 0.66 19.43 1.78
N ARG A 11 -0.33 18.53 1.65
CA ARG A 11 -1.30 18.26 2.73
C ARG A 11 -0.66 17.60 3.95
N PHE A 12 0.34 16.74 3.74
CA PHE A 12 1.14 16.13 4.82
C PHE A 12 1.96 17.17 5.61
N GLN A 13 2.59 18.13 4.93
CA GLN A 13 3.31 19.22 5.60
C GLN A 13 2.41 20.03 6.55
N HIS A 14 1.14 20.25 6.20
CA HIS A 14 0.19 20.97 7.04
C HIS A 14 -0.27 20.15 8.26
N SER A 15 -0.16 18.81 8.23
CA SER A 15 -0.52 17.95 9.37
C SER A 15 0.67 17.62 10.27
N GLY A 16 1.87 18.13 9.98
CA GLY A 16 3.10 17.82 10.73
C GLY A 16 3.64 16.40 10.51
N ARG A 17 3.06 15.62 9.60
CA ARG A 17 3.56 14.30 9.20
C ARG A 17 4.39 14.40 7.92
N LEU A 18 5.48 13.65 7.87
CA LEU A 18 6.22 13.45 6.62
C LEU A 18 5.62 12.26 5.85
N PRO A 19 5.67 12.28 4.51
CA PRO A 19 5.37 11.10 3.72
C PRO A 19 6.31 9.95 4.09
N GLU A 20 5.83 8.71 3.99
CA GLU A 20 6.69 7.53 4.14
C GLU A 20 7.77 7.54 3.05
N PRO A 21 9.01 7.13 3.36
CA PRO A 21 10.08 7.09 2.36
C PRO A 21 9.73 6.12 1.21
N PRO A 22 10.28 6.33 0.00
CA PRO A 22 10.16 5.37 -1.09
C PRO A 22 10.66 3.97 -0.70
N ALA A 23 10.00 2.95 -1.24
CA ALA A 23 10.45 1.56 -1.09
C ALA A 23 11.79 1.36 -1.84
N SER A 24 12.66 0.55 -1.24
CA SER A 24 13.90 0.15 -1.90
C SER A 24 13.62 -0.74 -3.12
N ARG A 25 14.57 -0.83 -4.04
CA ARG A 25 14.45 -1.72 -5.21
C ARG A 25 14.25 -3.18 -4.79
N LEU A 26 14.93 -3.63 -3.74
CA LEU A 26 14.81 -4.99 -3.22
C LEU A 26 13.37 -5.28 -2.79
N LEU A 27 12.76 -4.40 -2.00
CA LEU A 27 11.37 -4.54 -1.56
C LEU A 27 10.40 -4.56 -2.75
N ILE A 28 10.63 -3.71 -3.75
CA ILE A 28 9.82 -3.69 -4.98
C ILE A 28 9.90 -5.01 -5.74
N ASP A 29 11.10 -5.58 -5.89
CA ASP A 29 11.31 -6.83 -6.62
C ASP A 29 10.69 -8.02 -5.86
N GLU A 30 10.78 -8.03 -4.53
CA GLU A 30 10.12 -9.01 -3.66
C GLU A 30 8.59 -8.90 -3.75
N PHE A 31 8.03 -7.69 -3.67
CA PHE A 31 6.60 -7.46 -3.84
C PHE A 31 6.12 -7.93 -5.22
N LYS A 32 6.87 -7.62 -6.29
CA LYS A 32 6.50 -8.03 -7.65
C LYS A 32 6.41 -9.55 -7.77
N LYS A 33 7.39 -10.28 -7.20
CA LYS A 33 7.37 -11.74 -7.16
C LYS A 33 6.16 -12.26 -6.38
N TRP A 34 5.97 -11.77 -5.16
CA TRP A 34 4.85 -12.16 -4.30
C TRP A 34 3.49 -11.90 -4.97
N ALA A 35 3.29 -10.72 -5.55
CA ALA A 35 2.03 -10.37 -6.19
C ALA A 35 1.77 -11.21 -7.45
N GLY A 36 2.81 -11.53 -8.23
CA GLY A 36 2.72 -12.42 -9.39
C GLY A 36 2.31 -13.85 -9.05
N GLU A 37 2.63 -14.34 -7.84
CA GLU A 37 2.16 -15.64 -7.34
C GLU A 37 0.68 -15.61 -6.92
N LYS A 38 0.11 -14.41 -6.68
CA LYS A 38 -1.26 -14.23 -6.15
C LYS A 38 -2.25 -13.75 -7.20
N THR A 39 -1.80 -13.02 -8.22
CA THR A 39 -2.67 -12.50 -9.28
C THR A 39 -1.95 -12.38 -10.61
N SER A 40 -2.67 -12.63 -11.70
CA SER A 40 -2.20 -12.38 -13.07
C SER A 40 -2.42 -10.93 -13.53
N ASN A 41 -3.09 -10.08 -12.74
CA ASN A 41 -3.38 -8.70 -13.11
C ASN A 41 -2.14 -7.80 -12.98
N GLN A 42 -1.38 -7.70 -14.07
CA GLN A 42 -0.13 -6.92 -14.13
C GLN A 42 -0.34 -5.40 -14.04
N ALA A 43 -1.47 -4.88 -14.53
CA ALA A 43 -1.75 -3.44 -14.50
C ALA A 43 -1.81 -2.93 -13.05
N PHE A 44 -2.57 -3.64 -12.20
CA PHE A 44 -2.68 -3.32 -10.79
C PHE A 44 -1.31 -3.36 -10.06
N ILE A 45 -0.52 -4.42 -10.27
CA ILE A 45 0.82 -4.57 -9.65
C ILE A 45 1.69 -3.36 -10.02
N SER A 46 1.64 -2.94 -11.29
CA SER A 46 2.45 -1.84 -11.79
C SER A 46 2.08 -0.49 -11.15
N ASP A 47 0.79 -0.21 -10.98
CA ASP A 47 0.30 1.03 -10.36
C ASP A 47 0.66 1.08 -8.87
N TYR A 48 0.47 -0.03 -8.16
CA TYR A 48 0.82 -0.11 -6.74
C TYR A 48 2.32 0.05 -6.51
N MET A 49 3.16 -0.63 -7.32
CA MET A 49 4.62 -0.44 -7.29
C MET A 49 5.02 1.02 -7.57
N SER A 50 4.31 1.69 -8.49
CA SER A 50 4.56 3.09 -8.82
C SER A 50 4.36 3.98 -7.59
N LEU A 51 3.28 3.74 -6.84
CA LEU A 51 3.04 4.41 -5.56
C LEU A 51 4.16 4.10 -4.55
N MET A 52 4.50 2.82 -4.34
CA MET A 52 5.54 2.42 -3.37
C MET A 52 6.91 3.03 -3.69
N LYS A 53 7.26 3.18 -4.98
CA LYS A 53 8.48 3.88 -5.44
C LYS A 53 8.48 5.39 -5.16
N THR A 54 7.32 5.95 -4.82
CA THR A 54 7.18 7.37 -4.46
C THR A 54 7.01 7.56 -2.96
N SER A 55 6.23 6.69 -2.31
CA SER A 55 6.03 6.63 -0.86
C SER A 55 5.57 5.22 -0.49
N ASN A 56 6.33 4.54 0.37
CA ASN A 56 6.07 3.14 0.75
C ASN A 56 4.92 3.07 1.78
N GLY A 57 3.69 3.10 1.26
CA GLY A 57 2.48 3.24 2.06
C GLY A 57 2.09 4.70 2.26
N LEU A 58 0.87 4.91 2.73
CA LEU A 58 0.32 6.24 2.94
C LEU A 58 -0.72 6.22 4.07
N ARG A 59 -0.58 7.16 5.01
CA ARG A 59 -1.56 7.38 6.08
C ARG A 59 -2.10 8.78 6.04
N PHE A 60 -3.35 8.95 5.65
CA PHE A 60 -3.94 10.29 5.59
C PHE A 60 -5.40 10.25 5.98
N ASN A 61 -5.76 11.01 7.03
CA ASN A 61 -7.14 11.13 7.51
C ASN A 61 -7.86 9.77 7.53
N GLY A 62 -7.36 8.83 8.32
CA GLY A 62 -7.97 7.51 8.47
C GLY A 62 -7.83 6.54 7.29
N LEU A 63 -7.39 7.00 6.12
CA LEU A 63 -7.00 6.13 5.00
C LEU A 63 -5.62 5.51 5.25
N VAL A 64 -5.67 4.19 5.31
CA VAL A 64 -4.68 3.11 5.32
C VAL A 64 -4.11 2.60 4.01
N ILE A 65 -3.30 3.28 3.19
CA ILE A 65 -2.63 2.54 2.08
C ILE A 65 -1.44 1.77 2.65
N TYR A 66 -1.47 0.44 2.49
CA TYR A 66 -0.48 -0.42 3.11
C TYR A 66 0.93 -0.24 2.51
N ASN A 67 1.96 -0.44 3.31
CA ASN A 67 3.33 -0.52 2.82
C ASN A 67 3.69 -1.95 2.41
N ILE A 68 4.87 -2.13 1.83
CA ILE A 68 5.39 -3.44 1.42
C ILE A 68 6.56 -3.93 2.31
N TYR A 69 6.65 -3.47 3.56
CA TYR A 69 7.58 -4.05 4.54
C TYR A 69 7.00 -5.36 5.08
N GLN A 70 7.69 -6.49 4.95
CA GLN A 70 7.15 -7.77 5.42
C GLN A 70 7.09 -7.86 6.96
N GLU A 71 7.97 -7.11 7.62
CA GLU A 71 8.13 -7.02 9.05
C GLU A 71 7.12 -6.08 9.74
N ASP A 72 6.46 -5.18 8.99
CA ASP A 72 5.44 -4.29 9.58
C ASP A 72 4.15 -5.08 9.84
N GLN A 73 3.83 -5.30 11.11
CA GLN A 73 2.65 -6.07 11.51
C GLN A 73 1.34 -5.28 11.46
N ASN A 74 1.41 -3.95 11.46
CA ASN A 74 0.24 -3.10 11.61
C ASN A 74 -0.25 -2.59 10.26
N ASN A 75 0.66 -2.39 9.30
CA ASN A 75 0.36 -1.61 8.11
C ASN A 75 0.96 -2.15 6.82
N SER A 76 1.54 -3.34 6.88
CA SER A 76 1.97 -4.01 5.67
C SER A 76 0.82 -4.65 4.94
N LEU A 77 0.96 -4.69 3.62
CA LEU A 77 0.07 -5.41 2.75
C LEU A 77 0.06 -6.91 3.12
N TYR A 78 1.21 -7.45 3.51
CA TYR A 78 1.36 -8.86 3.91
C TYR A 78 0.56 -9.20 5.17
N ALA A 79 0.71 -8.42 6.24
CA ALA A 79 0.01 -8.63 7.49
C ALA A 79 -1.50 -8.45 7.32
N ALA A 80 -1.91 -7.39 6.62
CA ALA A 80 -3.32 -7.13 6.35
C ALA A 80 -3.98 -8.24 5.54
N ASN A 81 -3.36 -8.69 4.44
CA ASN A 81 -3.93 -9.75 3.61
C ASN A 81 -3.98 -11.09 4.34
N ARG A 82 -3.04 -11.39 5.24
CA ARG A 82 -3.12 -12.59 6.08
C ARG A 82 -4.41 -12.62 6.90
N ILE A 83 -4.80 -11.48 7.48
CA ILE A 83 -6.03 -11.34 8.26
C ILE A 83 -7.26 -11.44 7.33
N TRP A 84 -7.28 -10.68 6.24
CA TRP A 84 -8.41 -10.69 5.30
C TRP A 84 -8.69 -12.08 4.70
N TRP A 85 -7.63 -12.87 4.48
CA TRP A 85 -7.68 -14.22 3.91
C TRP A 85 -8.05 -15.33 4.90
N GLU A 86 -8.23 -15.01 6.19
CA GLU A 86 -8.85 -15.93 7.15
C GLU A 86 -10.25 -16.33 6.66
N GLN A 87 -10.95 -15.41 5.99
CA GLN A 87 -12.19 -15.69 5.28
C GLN A 87 -11.90 -16.27 3.89
N GLU A 88 -12.38 -17.48 3.61
CA GLU A 88 -12.06 -18.21 2.37
C GLU A 88 -12.45 -17.45 1.11
N TRP A 89 -13.62 -16.80 1.13
CA TRP A 89 -14.14 -16.00 0.02
C TRP A 89 -13.19 -14.85 -0.39
N ASN A 90 -12.41 -14.34 0.56
CA ASN A 90 -11.52 -13.21 0.36
C ASN A 90 -10.17 -13.62 -0.24
N ARG A 91 -9.81 -14.91 -0.24
CA ARG A 91 -8.48 -15.41 -0.68
C ARG A 91 -8.15 -15.13 -2.14
N ARG A 92 -9.14 -14.77 -2.96
CA ARG A 92 -8.98 -14.41 -4.37
C ARG A 92 -8.71 -12.92 -4.61
N TYR A 93 -8.70 -12.10 -3.57
CA TYR A 93 -8.46 -10.65 -3.66
C TYR A 93 -7.16 -10.29 -2.96
N ILE A 94 -6.52 -9.21 -3.42
CA ILE A 94 -5.42 -8.56 -2.70
C ILE A 94 -5.95 -7.22 -2.18
N PHE A 95 -5.92 -7.06 -0.87
CA PHE A 95 -6.35 -5.85 -0.17
C PHE A 95 -5.18 -4.89 -0.08
N LEU A 96 -5.37 -3.67 -0.58
CA LEU A 96 -4.29 -2.68 -0.76
C LEU A 96 -4.31 -1.57 0.27
N ALA A 97 -5.48 -1.39 0.85
CA ALA A 97 -5.72 -0.34 1.79
C ALA A 97 -6.89 -0.71 2.70
N ASP A 98 -6.98 0.02 3.78
CA ASP A 98 -8.12 0.05 4.68
C ASP A 98 -8.48 1.50 5.00
N SER A 99 -9.70 1.72 5.46
CA SER A 99 -10.14 3.03 5.93
C SER A 99 -10.94 2.82 7.20
N ASN A 100 -10.49 3.43 8.30
CA ASN A 100 -11.29 3.48 9.53
C ASN A 100 -12.39 4.54 9.46
N ILE A 101 -12.42 5.34 8.39
CA ILE A 101 -13.55 6.21 8.06
C ILE A 101 -14.45 5.39 7.16
N SER A 102 -15.57 4.93 7.70
CA SER A 102 -16.69 4.51 6.86
C SER A 102 -17.06 5.72 6.00
N TRP A 103 -17.12 5.54 4.68
CA TRP A 103 -17.59 6.60 3.80
C TRP A 103 -19.10 6.73 4.05
N TYR A 104 -19.49 7.67 4.92
CA TYR A 104 -20.89 8.08 5.11
C TYR A 104 -21.26 9.15 4.09
#